data_AF-A0A653CEQ3-F1
#
_entry.id   AF-A0A653CEQ3-F1
#
_cell.length_a   1.000
_cell.length_b   1.000
_cell.length_c   1.000
_cell.angle_alpha   90.00
_cell.angle_beta   90.00
_cell.angle_gamma   90.00
#
_symmetry.space_group_name_H-M   'P 1'
#
loop_
_entity.id
_entity.type
_entity.pdbx_description
1 polymer ?
#
loop_
_entity_poly.entity_id
_entity_poly.type
_entity_poly.pdbx_seq_one_letter_code
_entity_poly.pdbx_strand_id
1 'polypeptide(L)'
;SNLRFTDDTTLIAASQEELVALLNILEQHSTAYGLGINYNKTKVMIVDREHDNHREVKSVRRCEVVQSFVYFGSLIDNPGS
;
A
#
# COMPACT_ATOMS: atom_id res chain seq x y z
N SER A 1 -22.33 5.56 21.99
CA SER A 1 -21.32 4.50 21.72
C SER A 1 -20.93 4.59 20.26
N ASN A 2 -19.84 5.28 19.91
CA ASN A 2 -19.36 5.36 18.52
C ASN A 2 -18.20 4.38 18.37
N LEU A 3 -18.50 3.16 17.96
CA LEU A 3 -17.47 2.18 17.64
C LEU A 3 -16.91 2.55 16.27
N ARG A 4 -15.76 3.24 16.24
CA ARG A 4 -15.00 3.45 15.01
C ARG A 4 -14.24 2.16 14.72
N PHE A 5 -14.69 1.41 13.72
CA PHE A 5 -13.82 0.44 13.06
C PHE A 5 -12.85 1.21 12.16
N THR A 6 -11.57 0.85 12.21
CA THR A 6 -10.55 1.34 11.29
C THR A 6 -10.47 0.35 10.13
N ASP A 7 -10.85 0.78 8.92
CA ASP A 7 -10.88 -0.08 7.72
C ASP A 7 -9.50 -0.18 7.03
N ASP A 8 -8.41 0.04 7.77
CA ASP A 8 -7.06 0.04 7.20
C ASP A 8 -6.66 -1.38 6.79
N THR A 9 -6.26 -1.55 5.53
CA THR A 9 -5.78 -2.82 4.97
C THR A 9 -4.32 -2.65 4.52
N THR A 10 -3.44 -3.54 4.97
CA THR A 10 -2.03 -3.58 4.55
C THR A 10 -1.79 -4.80 3.66
N LEU A 11 -1.11 -4.61 2.53
CA LEU A 11 -0.70 -5.68 1.61
C LEU A 11 0.83 -5.74 1.56
N ILE A 12 1.38 -6.96 1.50
CA ILE A 12 2.81 -7.22 1.33
C ILE A 12 2.97 -8.17 0.15
N ALA A 13 3.89 -7.85 -0.75
CA ALA A 13 4.19 -8.61 -1.94
C ALA A 13 5.71 -8.65 -2.16
N ALA A 14 6.21 -9.72 -2.78
CA ALA A 14 7.61 -9.88 -3.13
C ALA A 14 7.97 -9.18 -4.45
N SER A 15 6.97 -8.80 -5.27
CA SER A 15 7.19 -8.04 -6.50
C SER A 15 6.05 -7.05 -6.81
N GLN A 16 6.30 -6.15 -7.75
CA GLN A 16 5.29 -5.21 -8.23
C GLN A 16 4.11 -5.93 -8.91
N GLU A 17 4.37 -6.99 -9.68
CA GLU A 17 3.35 -7.77 -10.37
C GLU A 17 2.43 -8.48 -9.37
N GLU A 18 3.01 -9.05 -8.31
CA GLU A 18 2.24 -9.65 -7.22
C GLU A 18 1.40 -8.60 -6.49
N LEU A 19 1.96 -7.42 -6.20
CA LEU A 19 1.21 -6.33 -5.59
C LEU A 19 0.02 -5.90 -6.47
N VAL A 20 0.21 -5.81 -7.79
CA VAL A 20 -0.86 -5.50 -8.74
C VAL A 20 -1.95 -6.56 -8.70
N ALA A 21 -1.58 -7.85 -8.67
CA ALA A 21 -2.54 -8.94 -8.56
C ALA A 21 -3.34 -8.87 -7.25
N LEU A 22 -2.68 -8.61 -6.12
CA LEU A 22 -3.34 -8.44 -4.82
C LEU A 22 -4.29 -7.24 -4.81
N LEU A 23 -3.90 -6.11 -5.40
CA LEU A 23 -4.77 -4.94 -5.52
C LEU A 23 -6.03 -5.23 -6.35
N ASN A 24 -5.93 -6.01 -7.43
CA ASN A 24 -7.09 -6.41 -8.23
C ASN A 24 -8.05 -7.30 -7.42
N ILE A 25 -7.49 -8.28 -6.69
CA ILE A 25 -8.28 -9.17 -5.83
C ILE A 25 -8.99 -8.36 -4.74
N LEU A 26 -8.26 -7.46 -4.07
CA LEU A 26 -8.82 -6.58 -3.03
C LEU A 26 -9.94 -5.69 -3.59
N GLU A 27 -9.76 -5.09 -4.77
CA GLU A 27 -10.74 -4.23 -5.43
C GLU A 27 -12.02 -5.02 -5.76
N GLN A 28 -11.88 -6.22 -6.32
CA GLN A 28 -13.00 -7.11 -6.64
C GLN A 28 -13.79 -7.52 -5.39
N HIS A 29 -13.10 -7.98 -4.34
CA HIS A 29 -13.75 -8.38 -3.09
C HIS A 29 -14.38 -7.20 -2.36
N SER A 30 -13.71 -6.06 -2.29
CA SER A 30 -14.26 -4.84 -1.68
C SER A 30 -15.56 -4.43 -2.36
N THR A 31 -15.57 -4.42 -3.70
CA THR A 31 -16.76 -4.07 -4.49
C THR A 31 -17.92 -5.02 -4.20
N ALA A 32 -17.66 -6.32 -4.01
CA ALA A 32 -18.70 -7.29 -3.66
C ALA A 32 -19.36 -7.01 -2.30
N TYR A 33 -18.65 -6.34 -1.38
CA TYR A 33 -19.18 -5.87 -0.11
C TYR A 33 -19.70 -4.42 -0.14
N GLY A 34 -19.75 -3.78 -1.32
CA GLY A 34 -20.13 -2.38 -1.48
C GLY A 34 -19.08 -1.37 -1.00
N LEU A 35 -17.83 -1.82 -0.82
CA LEU A 35 -16.69 -1.02 -0.40
C LEU A 35 -15.83 -0.62 -1.60
N GLY A 36 -15.07 0.47 -1.46
CA GLY A 36 -14.15 0.96 -2.50
C GLY A 36 -12.78 1.31 -1.93
N ILE A 37 -11.75 1.13 -2.75
CA ILE A 37 -10.38 1.53 -2.41
C ILE A 37 -10.23 3.05 -2.64
N ASN A 38 -9.83 3.78 -1.61
CA ASN A 38 -9.48 5.19 -1.74
C ASN A 38 -8.02 5.34 -2.20
N TYR A 39 -7.81 5.30 -3.51
CA TYR A 39 -6.48 5.40 -4.11
C TYR A 39 -5.71 6.68 -3.75
N ASN A 40 -6.39 7.78 -3.40
CA ASN A 40 -5.72 9.01 -2.94
C ASN A 40 -5.10 8.85 -1.55
N LYS A 41 -5.59 7.91 -0.75
CA LYS A 41 -5.06 7.58 0.59
C LYS A 41 -4.18 6.34 0.60
N THR A 42 -4.29 5.47 -0.40
CA THR A 42 -3.45 4.26 -0.51
C THR A 42 -2.04 4.64 -0.94
N LYS A 43 -1.07 4.33 -0.07
CA LYS A 43 0.37 4.52 -0.32
C LYS A 43 1.05 3.18 -0.52
N VAL A 44 2.03 3.13 -1.41
CA VAL A 44 2.88 1.95 -1.65
C VAL A 44 4.30 2.31 -1.26
N MET A 45 4.95 1.46 -0.48
CA MET A 45 6.38 1.57 -0.20
C MET A 45 7.10 0.41 -0.87
N ILE A 46 8.18 0.71 -1.58
CA ILE A 46 9.06 -0.30 -2.18
C ILE A 46 10.25 -0.46 -1.24
N VAL A 47 10.40 -1.67 -0.70
CA VAL A 47 11.53 -2.04 0.16
C VAL A 47 12.51 -2.83 -0.70
N ASP A 48 13.50 -2.13 -1.24
CA ASP A 48 14.62 -2.74 -1.95
C ASP A 48 15.87 -2.59 -1.09
N ARG A 49 16.40 -3.73 -0.62
CA ARG A 49 17.58 -3.80 0.25
C ARG A 49 18.88 -3.92 -0.53
N GLU A 50 18.80 -4.33 -1.80
CA GLU A 50 19.97 -4.68 -2.62
C GLU A 50 20.22 -3.65 -3.73
N HIS A 51 19.19 -2.93 -4.18
CA HIS A 51 19.34 -1.85 -5.15
C HIS A 51 18.65 -0.58 -4.64
N ASP A 52 19.31 0.56 -4.81
CA ASP A 52 18.75 1.88 -4.53
C ASP A 52 17.68 2.20 -5.59
N ASN A 53 16.49 1.61 -5.40
CA ASN A 53 15.29 1.71 -6.23
C ASN A 53 15.61 2.06 -7.68
N HIS A 54 16.17 1.08 -8.41
CA HIS A 54 16.56 1.23 -9.80
C HIS A 54 15.35 1.70 -10.64
N ARG A 55 15.33 3.01 -10.93
CA ARG A 55 14.26 3.82 -11.54
C ARG A 55 13.25 4.33 -10.52
N GLU A 56 13.10 5.65 -10.50
CA GLU A 56 12.13 6.44 -9.74
C GLU A 56 10.68 6.03 -10.09
N VAL A 57 10.20 4.89 -9.56
CA VAL A 57 8.81 4.44 -9.72
C VAL A 57 7.94 5.42 -8.95
N LYS A 58 7.19 6.25 -9.67
CA LYS A 58 6.32 7.29 -9.06
C LYS A 58 4.98 6.74 -8.59
N SER A 59 4.52 5.66 -9.21
CA SER A 59 3.20 5.08 -8.95
C SER A 59 3.14 3.61 -9.32
N VAL A 60 2.42 2.82 -8.53
CA VAL A 60 2.00 1.46 -8.87
C VAL A 60 0.48 1.45 -9.06
N ARG A 61 0.00 1.11 -10.26
CA ARG A 61 -1.38 1.35 -10.72
C ARG A 61 -1.79 2.82 -10.54
N ARG A 62 -2.57 3.12 -9.50
CA ARG A 62 -3.09 4.45 -9.14
C ARG A 62 -2.59 4.88 -7.75
N CYS A 63 -1.81 4.02 -7.09
CA CYS A 63 -1.28 4.28 -5.76
C CYS A 63 0.03 5.06 -5.88
N GLU A 64 0.18 6.06 -5.03
CA GLU A 64 1.43 6.81 -4.91
C GLU A 64 2.51 5.95 -4.26
N VAL A 65 3.70 5.95 -4.85
CA VAL A 65 4.88 5.34 -4.24
C VAL A 65 5.54 6.35 -3.32
N VAL A 66 5.78 5.96 -2.08
CA VAL A 66 6.43 6.77 -1.04
C VAL A 66 7.67 6.06 -0.52
N GLN A 67 8.65 6.85 -0.05
CA GLN A 67 9.85 6.32 0.59
C GLN A 67 9.65 5.99 2.07
N SER A 68 8.67 6.63 2.70
CA SER A 68 8.30 6.40 4.10
C SER A 68 6.83 6.79 4.34
N PHE A 69 6.24 6.26 5.41
CA PHE A 69 4.89 6.63 5.85
C PHE A 69 4.75 6.45 7.37
N VAL A 70 3.78 7.15 7.95
CA VAL A 70 3.44 6.99 9.37
C VAL A 70 2.31 5.96 9.49
N TYR A 71 2.55 4.91 10.26
CA TYR A 71 1.56 3.87 10.56
C TYR A 71 1.38 3.75 12.07
N PHE A 72 0.16 3.99 12.55
CA PHE A 72 -0.18 4.02 13.99
C PHE A 72 0.74 4.91 14.85
N GLY A 73 1.26 6.00 14.29
CA GLY A 73 2.15 6.93 15.00
C GLY A 73 3.64 6.61 14.89
N SER A 74 4.00 5.46 14.32
CA SER A 74 5.39 5.10 14.03
C SER A 74 5.77 5.46 12.61
N LEU A 75 6.96 6.02 12.39
CA LEU A 75 7.53 6.21 11.07
C LEU A 75 8.08 4.87 10.55
N ILE A 76 7.63 4.47 9.37
CA ILE A 76 8.15 3.30 8.66
C ILE A 76 8.90 3.82 7.44
N ASP A 77 10.17 3.42 7.29
CA ASP A 77 11.03 3.74 6.16
C ASP A 77 11.82 2.50 5.69
N ASN A 78 12.54 2.63 4.58
CA ASN A 78 13.29 1.54 3.95
C ASN A 78 14.36 0.86 4.85
N PRO A 79 15.19 1.59 5.63
CA PRO A 79 16.15 0.95 6.54
C PRO A 79 15.48 0.25 7.73
N GLY A 80 14.22 0.57 8.02
CA GLY A 80 13.48 0.10 9.18
C GLY A 80 13.64 1.02 10.39
N SER A 81 12.62 1.03 11.25
CA SER A 81 12.64 1.68 12.56
C SER A 81 13.07 0.74 13.69
#